data_AF-A0A1L9VUS5-F1
#
_entry.id   AF-A0A1L9VUS5-F1
#
_cell.length_a   1.000
_cell.length_b   1.000
_cell.length_c   1.000
_cell.angle_alpha   90.00
_cell.angle_beta   90.00
_cell.angle_gamma   90.00
#
_symmetry.space_group_name_H-M   'P 1'
#
loop_
_entity.id
_entity.type
_entity.pdbx_description
1 polymer ?
#
loop_
_entity_poly.entity_id
_entity_poly.type
_entity_poly.pdbx_seq_one_letter_code
_entity_poly.pdbx_strand_id
1 'polypeptide(L)'
;MTDEFLSKTEDMRLVRALYCFQLYCNLLGVSRYRSVWDRRWGFDDDSDIFKLFLCIYESWEIEGIACIYKFAEEELDRIFSDIYHDVHLTNPKVEHYPPTTTRAFDFDSEWNGECLLGGTLSRGLELLQCVFQIKDHTVLVSTMQERIERPTLKFQDKSLDDTTHDVRQQELQELGEGWRGPSPFQGENEKHPPLSCTIAWRDFYTSAWLSETNGDIRRWGHIMWDAARLERTGAKDLLIRKQEERWKGEEWNILDYTVPV
;
A
#
# COMPACT_ATOMS: atom_id res chain seq x y z
N MET A 1 -15.77 -13.05 -21.60
CA MET A 1 -15.44 -12.53 -20.26
C MET A 1 -16.50 -11.48 -19.97
N THR A 2 -17.51 -11.82 -19.18
CA THR A 2 -18.58 -10.87 -18.85
C THR A 2 -17.99 -9.80 -17.94
N ASP A 3 -18.11 -8.55 -18.35
CA ASP A 3 -17.76 -7.38 -17.54
C ASP A 3 -18.67 -7.41 -16.29
N GLU A 4 -18.12 -7.90 -15.19
CA GLU A 4 -18.87 -8.12 -13.97
C GLU A 4 -18.80 -6.84 -13.13
N PHE A 5 -19.90 -6.10 -13.11
CA PHE A 5 -20.02 -4.88 -12.32
C PHE A 5 -19.71 -5.16 -10.85
N LEU A 6 -18.98 -4.23 -10.22
CA LEU A 6 -18.74 -4.24 -8.78
C LEU A 6 -20.07 -4.14 -8.04
N SER A 7 -20.23 -4.90 -6.95
CA SER A 7 -21.34 -4.66 -6.04
C SER A 7 -21.18 -3.30 -5.36
N LYS A 8 -22.28 -2.75 -4.80
CA LYS A 8 -22.23 -1.46 -4.10
C LYS A 8 -21.20 -1.46 -2.97
N THR A 9 -21.06 -2.59 -2.26
CA THR A 9 -20.10 -2.73 -1.16
C THR A 9 -18.67 -2.74 -1.68
N GLU A 10 -18.42 -3.45 -2.78
CA GLU A 10 -17.09 -3.51 -3.42
C GLU A 10 -16.65 -2.14 -3.94
N ASP A 11 -17.57 -1.43 -4.61
CA ASP A 11 -17.34 -0.06 -5.11
C ASP A 11 -17.00 0.90 -3.96
N MET A 12 -17.77 0.88 -2.87
CA MET A 12 -17.50 1.71 -1.69
C MET A 12 -16.15 1.38 -1.03
N ARG A 13 -15.78 0.10 -0.94
CA ARG A 13 -14.49 -0.32 -0.39
C ARG A 13 -13.33 0.16 -1.27
N LEU A 14 -13.46 0.04 -2.58
CA LEU A 14 -12.47 0.51 -3.54
C LEU A 14 -12.30 2.03 -3.48
N VAL A 15 -13.40 2.79 -3.54
CA VAL A 15 -13.37 4.25 -3.46
C VAL A 15 -12.74 4.73 -2.16
N ARG A 16 -13.08 4.10 -1.03
CA ARG A 16 -12.47 4.42 0.26
C ARG A 16 -10.98 4.10 0.29
N ALA A 17 -10.55 2.94 -0.22
CA ALA A 17 -9.14 2.58 -0.28
C ALA A 17 -8.33 3.57 -1.13
N LEU A 18 -8.86 3.95 -2.30
CA LEU A 18 -8.27 4.98 -3.16
C LEU A 18 -8.18 6.34 -2.46
N TYR A 19 -9.25 6.76 -1.78
CA TYR A 19 -9.25 8.01 -1.03
C TYR A 19 -8.21 8.01 0.12
N CYS A 20 -8.17 6.93 0.90
CA CYS A 20 -7.23 6.81 2.01
C CYS A 20 -5.77 6.71 1.51
N PHE A 21 -5.54 6.02 0.39
CA PHE A 21 -4.24 6.01 -0.30
C PHE A 21 -3.83 7.43 -0.76
N GLN A 22 -4.74 8.20 -1.34
CA GLN A 22 -4.43 9.58 -1.72
C GLN A 22 -4.13 10.46 -0.50
N LEU A 23 -4.83 10.27 0.61
CA LEU A 23 -4.52 10.94 1.87
C LEU A 23 -3.13 10.54 2.38
N TYR A 24 -2.80 9.26 2.33
CA TYR A 24 -1.49 8.73 2.67
C TYR A 24 -0.37 9.41 1.86
N CYS A 25 -0.51 9.46 0.53
CA CYS A 25 0.41 10.17 -0.36
C CYS A 25 0.48 11.68 -0.06
N ASN A 26 -0.64 12.31 0.28
CA ASN A 26 -0.66 13.74 0.63
C ASN A 26 0.06 14.03 1.95
N LEU A 27 -0.04 13.12 2.92
CA LEU A 27 0.52 13.29 4.25
C LEU A 27 2.02 13.01 4.28
N LEU A 28 2.45 11.94 3.62
CA LEU A 28 3.81 11.40 3.78
C LEU A 28 4.64 11.46 2.49
N GLY A 29 3.98 11.61 1.34
CA GLY A 29 4.62 11.58 0.03
C GLY A 29 5.19 12.92 -0.43
N VAL A 30 5.66 12.92 -1.68
CA VAL A 30 6.12 14.12 -2.40
C VAL A 30 4.89 14.88 -2.91
N SER A 31 4.12 15.42 -1.96
CA SER A 31 2.96 16.24 -2.26
C SER A 31 3.32 17.72 -2.32
N ARG A 32 2.62 18.46 -3.19
CA ARG A 32 2.73 19.93 -3.31
C ARG A 32 2.42 20.65 -1.99
N TYR A 33 1.69 19.98 -1.10
CA TYR A 33 1.30 20.51 0.19
C TYR A 33 2.39 20.38 1.26
N ARG A 34 3.45 19.59 1.05
CA ARG A 34 4.51 19.35 2.06
C ARG A 34 5.21 20.63 2.51
N SER A 35 5.49 21.54 1.59
CA SER A 35 6.09 22.86 1.89
C SER A 35 5.25 23.72 2.85
N VAL A 36 3.94 23.46 2.93
CA VAL A 36 3.00 24.16 3.82
C VAL A 36 3.04 23.55 5.23
N TRP A 37 3.41 22.27 5.35
CA TRP A 37 3.31 21.50 6.59
C TRP A 37 4.61 21.62 7.40
N ASP A 38 5.77 21.52 6.72
CA ASP A 38 7.11 21.75 7.29
C ASP A 38 7.22 23.09 8.03
N ARG A 39 6.44 24.10 7.61
CA ARG A 39 6.49 25.45 8.21
C ARG A 39 5.45 25.71 9.30
N ARG A 40 4.40 24.90 9.41
CA ARG A 40 3.21 25.28 10.21
C ARG A 40 2.98 24.44 11.46
N TRP A 41 3.40 23.18 11.48
CA TRP A 41 2.89 22.25 12.51
C TRP A 41 3.91 21.83 13.55
N GLY A 42 5.20 22.15 13.37
CA GLY A 42 6.21 21.89 14.41
C GLY A 42 6.28 20.42 14.83
N PHE A 43 5.85 19.48 13.98
CA PHE A 43 6.16 18.08 14.17
C PHE A 43 7.68 17.97 13.99
N ASP A 44 8.37 17.67 15.09
CA ASP A 44 9.82 17.47 15.08
C ASP A 44 10.20 16.20 14.27
N ASP A 45 9.22 15.32 13.98
CA ASP A 45 9.41 14.06 13.28
C ASP A 45 8.15 13.62 12.47
N ASP A 46 8.21 13.53 11.13
CA ASP A 46 7.16 12.89 10.28
C ASP A 46 6.75 11.46 10.75
N SER A 47 7.52 10.79 11.63
CA SER A 47 7.14 9.55 12.31
C SER A 47 5.85 9.69 13.13
N ASP A 48 5.64 10.84 13.77
CA ASP A 48 4.45 11.10 14.59
C ASP A 48 3.19 11.19 13.74
N ILE A 49 3.28 11.79 12.55
CA ILE A 49 2.17 11.88 11.60
C ILE A 49 1.80 10.48 11.09
N PHE A 50 2.79 9.66 10.79
CA PHE A 50 2.59 8.29 10.36
C PHE A 50 1.93 7.44 11.47
N LYS A 51 2.41 7.52 12.70
CA LYS A 51 1.78 6.88 13.88
C LYS A 51 0.33 7.29 14.05
N LEU A 52 0.05 8.60 14.02
CA LEU A 52 -1.31 9.13 14.10
C LEU A 52 -2.19 8.62 12.96
N PHE A 53 -1.65 8.56 11.74
CA PHE A 53 -2.36 8.00 10.59
C PHE A 53 -2.76 6.55 10.85
N LEU A 54 -1.83 5.72 11.34
CA LEU A 54 -2.14 4.32 11.65
C LEU A 54 -3.23 4.18 12.72
N CYS A 55 -3.22 5.02 13.74
CA CYS A 55 -4.20 4.97 14.83
C CYS A 55 -5.62 5.42 14.42
N ILE A 56 -5.77 6.20 13.34
CA ILE A 56 -7.07 6.70 12.89
C ILE A 56 -7.88 5.62 12.15
N TYR A 57 -7.20 4.66 11.51
CA TYR A 57 -7.84 3.65 10.66
C TYR A 57 -7.82 2.27 11.32
N GLU A 58 -8.87 1.48 11.12
CA GLU A 58 -8.87 0.07 11.49
C GLU A 58 -7.92 -0.75 10.59
N SER A 59 -7.45 -1.90 11.09
CA SER A 59 -6.44 -2.73 10.41
C SER A 59 -6.87 -3.16 9.00
N TRP A 60 -8.16 -3.34 8.76
CA TRP A 60 -8.66 -3.75 7.45
C TRP A 60 -8.73 -2.58 6.46
N GLU A 61 -8.76 -1.33 6.93
CA GLU A 61 -8.83 -0.16 6.05
C GLU A 61 -7.46 0.15 5.47
N ILE A 62 -6.42 0.08 6.29
CA ILE A 62 -5.03 0.24 5.84
C ILE A 62 -4.59 -0.98 5.02
N GLU A 63 -5.11 -2.19 5.24
CA GLU A 63 -4.91 -3.28 4.28
C GLU A 63 -5.49 -2.93 2.89
N GLY A 64 -6.60 -2.19 2.87
CA GLY A 64 -7.13 -1.54 1.66
C GLY A 64 -6.13 -0.62 0.99
N ILE A 65 -5.46 0.24 1.77
CA ILE A 65 -4.40 1.13 1.28
C ILE A 65 -3.24 0.31 0.73
N ALA A 66 -2.80 -0.72 1.45
CA ALA A 66 -1.70 -1.58 1.05
C ALA A 66 -1.99 -2.36 -0.26
N CYS A 67 -3.23 -2.77 -0.49
CA CYS A 67 -3.64 -3.35 -1.77
C CYS A 67 -3.52 -2.34 -2.93
N ILE A 68 -3.97 -1.09 -2.75
CA ILE A 68 -3.83 -0.03 -3.75
C ILE A 68 -2.36 0.30 -3.99
N TYR A 69 -1.58 0.43 -2.92
CA TYR A 69 -0.15 0.66 -2.99
C TYR A 69 0.53 -0.44 -3.81
N LYS A 70 0.28 -1.72 -3.48
CA LYS A 70 0.90 -2.86 -4.17
C LYS A 70 0.54 -2.92 -5.65
N PHE A 71 -0.72 -2.64 -5.98
CA PHE A 71 -1.14 -2.52 -7.38
C PHE A 71 -0.40 -1.38 -8.10
N ALA A 72 -0.38 -0.19 -7.52
CA ALA A 72 0.25 0.98 -8.13
C ALA A 72 1.76 0.83 -8.29
N GLU A 73 2.42 0.21 -7.31
CA GLU A 73 3.83 -0.14 -7.32
C GLU A 73 4.17 -1.03 -8.50
N GLU A 74 3.43 -2.13 -8.70
CA GLU A 74 3.71 -3.07 -9.79
C GLU A 74 3.45 -2.49 -11.17
N GLU A 75 2.43 -1.65 -11.32
CA GLU A 75 2.19 -0.97 -12.59
C GLU A 75 3.27 0.08 -12.88
N LEU A 76 3.75 0.80 -11.87
CA LEU A 76 4.86 1.75 -12.03
C LEU A 76 6.19 1.04 -12.30
N ASP A 77 6.46 -0.08 -11.65
CA ASP A 77 7.67 -0.88 -11.88
C ASP A 77 7.72 -1.42 -13.33
N ARG A 78 6.58 -1.84 -13.87
CA ARG A 78 6.46 -2.18 -15.30
C ARG A 78 6.75 -0.97 -16.19
N ILE A 79 6.20 0.21 -15.87
CA ILE A 79 6.51 1.44 -16.62
C ILE A 79 8.00 1.78 -16.55
N PHE A 80 8.64 1.64 -15.38
CA PHE A 80 10.07 1.89 -15.21
C PHE A 80 10.89 0.96 -16.09
N SER A 81 10.52 -0.32 -16.12
CA SER A 81 11.11 -1.32 -17.01
C SER A 81 10.93 -0.96 -18.49
N ASP A 82 9.74 -0.50 -18.88
CA ASP A 82 9.42 -0.14 -20.27
C ASP A 82 10.21 1.09 -20.77
N ILE A 83 10.43 2.08 -19.91
CA ILE A 83 11.18 3.30 -20.26
C ILE A 83 12.68 3.21 -19.95
N TYR A 84 13.13 2.10 -19.36
CA TYR A 84 14.48 1.96 -18.77
C TYR A 84 15.57 2.47 -19.72
N HIS A 85 15.61 1.96 -20.96
CA HIS A 85 16.65 2.34 -21.92
C HIS A 85 16.56 3.79 -22.39
N ASP A 86 15.38 4.40 -22.37
CA ASP A 86 15.18 5.79 -22.82
C ASP A 86 15.66 6.81 -21.79
N VAL A 87 15.65 6.45 -20.51
CA VAL A 87 16.02 7.34 -19.41
C VAL A 87 17.29 6.89 -18.68
N HIS A 88 17.94 5.83 -19.14
CA HIS A 88 19.18 5.35 -18.54
C HIS A 88 20.33 6.36 -18.70
N LEU A 89 21.24 6.40 -17.71
CA LEU A 89 22.42 7.28 -17.69
C LEU A 89 23.32 7.13 -18.93
N THR A 90 23.36 5.95 -19.54
CA THR A 90 24.21 5.66 -20.71
C THR A 90 23.54 5.99 -22.05
N ASN A 91 22.32 6.53 -22.05
CA ASN A 91 21.63 6.86 -23.29
C ASN A 91 22.23 8.14 -23.93
N PRO A 92 22.80 8.07 -25.15
CA PRO A 92 23.44 9.20 -25.81
C PRO A 92 22.50 10.40 -26.04
N LYS A 93 21.18 10.15 -26.13
CA LYS A 93 20.19 11.22 -26.31
C LYS A 93 20.05 12.08 -25.06
N VAL A 94 20.44 11.60 -23.88
CA VAL A 94 20.30 12.32 -22.61
C VAL A 94 21.48 13.27 -22.37
N GLU A 95 22.68 12.95 -22.88
CA GLU A 95 23.89 13.79 -22.75
C GLU A 95 23.76 15.18 -23.43
N HIS A 96 22.82 15.35 -24.36
CA HIS A 96 22.69 16.57 -25.15
C HIS A 96 21.78 17.67 -24.54
N TYR A 97 21.23 17.47 -23.33
CA TYR A 97 20.30 18.41 -22.70
C TYR A 97 20.95 19.31 -21.64
N PRO A 98 20.41 20.51 -21.38
CA PRO A 98 20.94 21.41 -20.36
C PRO A 98 20.85 20.81 -18.95
N PRO A 99 21.80 21.11 -18.05
CA PRO A 99 21.93 20.50 -16.71
C PRO A 99 20.78 20.80 -15.74
N THR A 100 19.80 21.61 -16.11
CA THR A 100 18.68 22.04 -15.26
C THR A 100 17.51 21.05 -15.20
N THR A 101 17.46 20.03 -16.06
CA THR A 101 16.42 18.98 -16.02
C THR A 101 17.05 17.61 -15.87
N THR A 102 16.88 16.97 -14.70
CA THR A 102 17.28 15.58 -14.49
C THR A 102 16.42 14.68 -15.39
N ARG A 103 16.97 14.24 -16.52
CA ARG A 103 16.31 13.37 -17.51
C ARG A 103 16.89 11.96 -17.58
N ALA A 104 17.97 11.73 -16.85
CA ALA A 104 18.56 10.41 -16.67
C ALA A 104 18.33 9.91 -15.24
N PHE A 105 18.08 8.61 -15.12
CA PHE A 105 17.89 7.93 -13.85
C PHE A 105 18.76 6.67 -13.80
N ASP A 106 19.25 6.36 -12.59
CA ASP A 106 19.93 5.12 -12.28
C ASP A 106 18.90 4.16 -11.67
N PHE A 107 18.50 3.16 -12.45
CA PHE A 107 17.65 2.06 -12.00
C PHE A 107 18.45 0.78 -11.70
N ASP A 108 19.76 0.76 -11.97
CA ASP A 108 20.59 -0.45 -11.83
C ASP A 108 20.93 -0.73 -10.37
N SER A 109 21.01 0.32 -9.55
CA SER A 109 21.06 0.16 -8.10
C SER A 109 19.67 -0.16 -7.57
N GLU A 110 19.49 -1.36 -7.00
CA GLU A 110 18.26 -1.81 -6.32
C GLU A 110 17.71 -0.73 -5.39
N TRP A 111 18.55 -0.19 -4.49
CA TRP A 111 18.18 0.89 -3.60
C TRP A 111 17.74 2.19 -4.32
N ASN A 112 18.44 2.59 -5.40
CA ASN A 112 18.04 3.77 -6.16
C ASN A 112 16.72 3.53 -6.90
N GLY A 113 16.53 2.35 -7.48
CA GLY A 113 15.30 1.93 -8.17
C GLY A 113 14.11 1.97 -7.22
N GLU A 114 14.21 1.30 -6.07
CA GLU A 114 13.19 1.32 -5.01
C GLU A 114 12.87 2.75 -4.54
N CYS A 115 13.90 3.57 -4.30
CA CYS A 115 13.69 4.96 -3.91
C CYS A 115 12.91 5.73 -4.98
N LEU A 116 13.33 5.66 -6.25
CA LEU A 116 12.65 6.36 -7.34
C LEU A 116 11.22 5.85 -7.53
N LEU A 117 10.99 4.55 -7.37
CA LEU A 117 9.66 3.94 -7.45
C LEU A 117 8.75 4.48 -6.35
N GLY A 118 9.18 4.37 -5.09
CA GLY A 118 8.43 4.87 -3.93
C GLY A 118 8.18 6.38 -4.03
N GLY A 119 9.19 7.17 -4.39
CA GLY A 119 9.05 8.61 -4.54
C GLY A 119 8.07 9.00 -5.65
N THR A 120 8.08 8.27 -6.75
CA THR A 120 7.14 8.50 -7.86
C THR A 120 5.71 8.08 -7.48
N LEU A 121 5.56 6.93 -6.83
CA LEU A 121 4.27 6.43 -6.31
C LEU A 121 3.65 7.41 -5.31
N SER A 122 4.49 8.03 -4.47
CA SER A 122 4.08 9.02 -3.46
C SER A 122 3.39 10.27 -4.00
N ARG A 123 3.46 10.50 -5.32
CA ARG A 123 2.77 11.60 -6.00
C ARG A 123 1.27 11.36 -6.12
N GLY A 124 0.83 10.13 -5.83
CA GLY A 124 -0.58 9.76 -5.67
C GLY A 124 -1.34 9.57 -6.98
N LEU A 125 -2.66 9.45 -6.85
CA LEU A 125 -3.59 9.06 -7.90
C LEU A 125 -3.58 10.00 -9.10
N GLU A 126 -3.30 11.30 -8.92
CA GLU A 126 -3.22 12.25 -10.05
C GLU A 126 -2.15 11.83 -11.06
N LEU A 127 -0.96 11.44 -10.57
CA LEU A 127 0.10 10.95 -11.44
C LEU A 127 -0.27 9.58 -12.00
N LEU A 128 -0.67 8.65 -11.13
CA LEU A 128 -0.95 7.26 -11.51
C LEU A 128 -2.03 7.18 -12.60
N GLN A 129 -3.13 7.91 -12.44
CA GLN A 129 -4.19 7.98 -13.43
C GLN A 129 -3.70 8.54 -14.77
N CYS A 130 -2.83 9.55 -14.73
CA CYS A 130 -2.25 10.14 -15.94
C CYS A 130 -1.39 9.11 -16.67
N VAL A 131 -0.39 8.53 -15.99
CA VAL A 131 0.63 7.68 -16.64
C VAL A 131 0.06 6.34 -17.10
N PHE A 132 -0.90 5.75 -16.37
CA PHE A 132 -1.53 4.48 -16.75
C PHE A 132 -2.42 4.59 -18.01
N GLN A 133 -2.79 5.81 -18.42
CA GLN A 133 -3.61 6.04 -19.60
C GLN A 133 -2.79 6.42 -20.85
N ILE A 134 -1.49 6.69 -20.70
CA ILE A 134 -0.64 7.06 -21.82
C ILE A 134 -0.33 5.83 -22.66
N LYS A 135 -0.70 5.87 -23.95
CA LYS A 135 -0.41 4.80 -24.92
C LYS A 135 0.79 5.09 -25.81
N ASP A 136 1.14 6.36 -25.96
CA ASP A 136 2.27 6.78 -26.79
C ASP A 136 3.55 6.73 -25.96
N HIS A 137 4.52 5.93 -26.42
CA HIS A 137 5.79 5.73 -25.70
C HIS A 137 6.59 7.02 -25.53
N THR A 138 6.59 7.92 -26.53
CA THR A 138 7.36 9.17 -26.45
C THR A 138 6.73 10.12 -25.42
N VAL A 139 5.40 10.18 -25.38
CA VAL A 139 4.65 10.92 -24.36
C VAL A 139 4.87 10.32 -22.98
N LEU A 140 4.92 8.99 -22.86
CA LEU A 140 5.19 8.30 -21.59
C LEU A 140 6.58 8.65 -21.06
N VAL A 141 7.62 8.47 -21.88
CA VAL A 141 9.01 8.80 -21.51
C VAL A 141 9.14 10.25 -21.07
N SER A 142 8.64 11.20 -21.87
CA SER A 142 8.73 12.63 -21.53
C SER A 142 7.95 12.98 -20.26
N THR A 143 6.78 12.39 -20.06
CA THR A 143 5.99 12.57 -18.82
C THR A 143 6.74 12.02 -17.62
N MET A 144 7.29 10.80 -17.72
CA MET A 144 8.02 10.16 -16.63
C MET A 144 9.32 10.92 -16.29
N GLN A 145 10.05 11.42 -17.29
CA GLN A 145 11.22 12.27 -17.05
C GLN A 145 10.93 13.53 -16.22
N GLU A 146 9.71 14.07 -16.31
CA GLU A 146 9.30 15.24 -15.53
C GLU A 146 8.70 14.90 -14.16
N ARG A 147 8.35 13.63 -13.94
CA ARG A 147 7.52 13.20 -12.80
C ARG A 147 8.19 12.20 -11.87
N ILE A 148 9.22 11.49 -12.34
CA ILE A 148 10.05 10.63 -11.49
C ILE A 148 10.68 11.49 -10.40
N GLU A 149 10.53 11.06 -9.16
CA GLU A 149 10.98 11.80 -7.99
C GLU A 149 11.56 10.83 -6.97
N ARG A 150 12.51 11.31 -6.18
CA ARG A 150 12.97 10.57 -4.99
C ARG A 150 11.97 10.74 -3.85
N PRO A 151 11.79 9.73 -3.00
CA PRO A 151 10.81 9.83 -1.93
C PRO A 151 11.31 10.87 -0.92
N THR A 152 10.37 11.40 -0.16
CA THR A 152 10.72 11.97 1.14
C THR A 152 11.38 10.86 1.98
N LEU A 153 12.28 11.19 2.91
CA LEU A 153 13.03 10.20 3.71
C LEU A 153 12.13 9.12 4.38
N LYS A 154 10.81 9.33 4.45
CA LYS A 154 9.86 8.50 5.21
C LYS A 154 8.67 7.96 4.40
N PHE A 155 8.53 8.29 3.11
CA PHE A 155 7.68 7.52 2.18
C PHE A 155 8.39 6.23 1.72
N GLN A 156 9.44 5.79 2.42
CA GLN A 156 10.10 4.55 2.07
C GLN A 156 9.12 3.39 2.27
N ASP A 157 9.22 2.44 1.34
CA ASP A 157 8.38 1.27 1.07
C ASP A 157 7.95 0.48 2.32
N LYS A 158 8.73 0.60 3.39
CA LYS A 158 8.55 -0.04 4.69
C LYS A 158 7.44 0.51 5.56
N SER A 159 6.83 1.61 5.14
CA SER A 159 5.75 2.25 5.90
C SER A 159 4.39 1.55 5.76
N LEU A 160 4.28 0.44 5.02
CA LEU A 160 3.14 -0.47 5.08
C LEU A 160 3.57 -1.94 5.26
N ASP A 161 4.81 -2.15 5.73
CA ASP A 161 5.43 -3.45 6.02
C ASP A 161 5.39 -3.82 7.53
N ASP A 162 6.15 -4.81 7.94
CA ASP A 162 6.25 -5.29 9.34
C ASP A 162 6.63 -4.19 10.35
N THR A 163 7.36 -3.16 9.92
CA THR A 163 7.65 -1.95 10.72
C THR A 163 6.37 -1.20 11.09
N THR A 164 5.40 -1.17 10.19
CA THR A 164 4.06 -0.59 10.43
C THR A 164 3.31 -1.35 11.49
N HIS A 165 3.53 -2.67 11.51
CA HIS A 165 2.96 -3.53 12.53
C HIS A 165 3.53 -3.22 13.90
N ASP A 166 4.85 -3.21 14.03
CA ASP A 166 5.51 -2.95 15.31
C ASP A 166 5.14 -1.57 15.85
N VAL A 167 5.11 -0.54 14.99
CA VAL A 167 4.70 0.81 15.37
C VAL A 167 3.26 0.83 15.86
N ARG A 168 2.30 0.22 15.13
CA ARG A 168 0.90 0.19 15.59
C ARG A 168 0.73 -0.60 16.89
N GLN A 169 1.40 -1.74 17.02
CA GLN A 169 1.34 -2.55 18.25
C GLN A 169 1.79 -1.75 19.45
N GLN A 170 2.92 -1.05 19.32
CA GLN A 170 3.43 -0.19 20.38
C GLN A 170 2.41 0.89 20.76
N GLU A 171 1.86 1.62 19.79
CA GLU A 171 0.88 2.69 20.05
C GLU A 171 -0.40 2.14 20.71
N LEU A 172 -0.91 1.00 20.22
CA LEU A 172 -2.11 0.38 20.81
C LEU A 172 -1.83 -0.17 22.23
N GLN A 173 -0.63 -0.67 22.50
CA GLN A 173 -0.24 -1.08 23.86
C GLN A 173 -0.18 0.13 24.79
N GLU A 174 0.40 1.24 24.34
CA GLU A 174 0.47 2.50 25.10
C GLU A 174 -0.92 3.09 25.38
N LEU A 175 -1.87 2.91 24.45
CA LEU A 175 -3.28 3.31 24.61
C LEU A 175 -4.14 2.31 25.41
N GLY A 176 -3.61 1.13 25.75
CA GLY A 176 -4.38 0.06 26.40
C GLY A 176 -5.37 -0.66 25.49
N GLU A 177 -5.23 -0.53 24.18
CA GLU A 177 -6.11 -1.07 23.13
C GLU A 177 -5.52 -2.28 22.36
N GLY A 178 -4.43 -2.88 22.88
CA GLY A 178 -3.64 -3.90 22.16
C GLY A 178 -4.40 -5.15 21.68
N TRP A 179 -5.39 -5.64 22.42
CA TRP A 179 -6.15 -6.86 22.07
C TRP A 179 -7.66 -6.62 22.06
N ARG A 180 -8.30 -6.84 20.91
CA ARG A 180 -9.76 -6.68 20.71
C ARG A 180 -10.47 -8.03 20.45
N GLY A 181 -10.02 -9.13 21.06
CA GLY A 181 -10.77 -10.40 21.04
C GLY A 181 -11.14 -10.94 19.64
N PRO A 182 -12.03 -11.93 19.55
CA PRO A 182 -12.54 -12.42 18.26
C PRO A 182 -13.42 -11.38 17.56
N SER A 183 -13.22 -11.15 16.27
CA SER A 183 -14.12 -10.35 15.43
C SER A 183 -14.62 -11.21 14.27
N PRO A 184 -15.74 -11.93 14.48
CA PRO A 184 -16.31 -12.79 13.45
C PRO A 184 -16.89 -11.95 12.31
N PHE A 185 -17.01 -12.56 11.13
CA PHE A 185 -17.67 -11.92 10.00
C PHE A 185 -19.14 -11.57 10.32
N GLN A 186 -19.46 -10.27 10.28
CA GLN A 186 -20.78 -9.74 10.65
C GLN A 186 -21.73 -9.58 9.45
N GLY A 187 -21.33 -10.09 8.28
CA GLY A 187 -22.00 -9.86 7.01
C GLY A 187 -21.40 -8.71 6.21
N GLU A 188 -21.87 -8.56 4.98
CA GLU A 188 -21.38 -7.50 4.09
C GLU A 188 -21.90 -6.13 4.52
N ASN A 189 -20.97 -5.27 4.91
CA ASN A 189 -21.21 -3.89 5.31
C ASN A 189 -19.94 -3.07 5.02
N GLU A 190 -20.11 -1.78 4.74
CA GLU A 190 -19.02 -0.81 4.62
C GLU A 190 -18.32 -0.50 5.95
N LYS A 191 -18.91 -0.83 7.11
CA LYS A 191 -18.37 -0.49 8.44
C LYS A 191 -17.59 -1.61 9.11
N HIS A 192 -17.61 -2.80 8.54
CA HIS A 192 -17.00 -3.99 9.14
C HIS A 192 -15.98 -4.62 8.19
N PRO A 193 -14.99 -5.36 8.74
CA PRO A 193 -14.03 -6.08 7.92
C PRO A 193 -14.73 -7.03 6.93
N PRO A 194 -14.25 -7.14 5.68
CA PRO A 194 -14.74 -8.12 4.72
C PRO A 194 -14.44 -9.55 5.16
N LEU A 195 -15.15 -10.52 4.59
CA LEU A 195 -14.92 -11.95 4.87
C LEU A 195 -13.45 -12.36 4.62
N SER A 196 -12.78 -11.77 3.62
CA SER A 196 -11.37 -12.06 3.37
C SER A 196 -10.48 -11.70 4.55
N CYS A 197 -10.80 -10.63 5.28
CA CYS A 197 -10.06 -10.22 6.47
C CYS A 197 -10.28 -11.20 7.62
N THR A 198 -11.52 -11.60 7.86
CA THR A 198 -11.80 -12.53 8.95
C THR A 198 -11.18 -13.89 8.70
N ILE A 199 -11.12 -14.35 7.43
CA ILE A 199 -10.36 -15.55 7.04
C ILE A 199 -8.86 -15.37 7.27
N ALA A 200 -8.29 -14.26 6.78
CA ALA A 200 -6.88 -13.96 6.95
C ALA A 200 -6.49 -13.85 8.44
N TRP A 201 -7.42 -13.44 9.29
CA TRP A 201 -7.18 -13.29 10.72
C TRP A 201 -7.76 -14.44 11.59
N ARG A 202 -8.25 -15.53 10.97
CA ARG A 202 -8.91 -16.68 11.66
C ARG A 202 -9.99 -16.26 12.67
N ASP A 203 -10.79 -15.27 12.33
CA ASP A 203 -11.82 -14.67 13.20
C ASP A 203 -11.27 -14.04 14.51
N PHE A 204 -9.95 -13.92 14.67
CA PHE A 204 -9.30 -13.19 15.76
C PHE A 204 -8.96 -11.80 15.28
N TYR A 205 -9.54 -10.75 15.88
CA TYR A 205 -9.06 -9.40 15.62
C TYR A 205 -7.83 -9.16 16.46
N THR A 206 -6.70 -9.63 15.95
CA THR A 206 -5.44 -9.06 16.39
C THR A 206 -5.36 -7.67 15.75
N SER A 207 -4.83 -6.72 16.50
CA SER A 207 -4.23 -5.50 15.96
C SER A 207 -3.11 -5.79 14.94
N ALA A 208 -2.84 -7.07 14.65
CA ALA A 208 -1.88 -7.54 13.69
C ALA A 208 -2.38 -7.38 12.26
N TRP A 209 -1.76 -6.40 11.62
CA TRP A 209 -1.60 -6.32 10.18
C TRP A 209 -1.29 -7.66 9.53
N LEU A 210 -1.74 -7.80 8.29
CA LEU A 210 -1.17 -8.77 7.37
C LEU A 210 0.19 -8.24 6.94
N SER A 211 1.25 -8.84 7.49
CA SER A 211 2.68 -8.57 7.20
C SER A 211 3.03 -8.55 5.70
N GLU A 212 4.22 -8.02 5.38
CA GLU A 212 4.80 -7.91 4.03
C GLU A 212 4.80 -9.24 3.25
N THR A 213 4.85 -10.35 3.98
CA THR A 213 4.68 -11.74 3.51
C THR A 213 3.34 -12.03 2.80
N ASN A 214 2.38 -11.09 2.79
CA ASN A 214 1.12 -11.16 2.05
C ASN A 214 1.09 -10.33 0.74
N GLY A 215 2.24 -9.89 0.21
CA GLY A 215 2.30 -9.20 -1.09
C GLY A 215 1.50 -9.92 -2.20
N ASP A 216 1.57 -11.26 -2.24
CA ASP A 216 0.79 -12.10 -3.16
C ASP A 216 -0.73 -11.93 -3.04
N ILE A 217 -1.23 -11.79 -1.81
CA ILE A 217 -2.65 -11.70 -1.51
C ILE A 217 -3.14 -10.25 -1.74
N ARG A 218 -2.30 -9.26 -1.43
CA ARG A 218 -2.56 -7.84 -1.72
C ARG A 218 -2.75 -7.58 -3.22
N ARG A 219 -2.00 -8.27 -4.08
CA ARG A 219 -2.17 -8.23 -5.56
C ARG A 219 -3.59 -8.58 -6.02
N TRP A 220 -4.32 -9.40 -5.25
CA TRP A 220 -5.68 -9.79 -5.61
C TRP A 220 -6.70 -8.71 -5.25
N GLY A 221 -6.33 -7.72 -4.43
CA GLY A 221 -7.29 -6.74 -3.90
C GLY A 221 -8.36 -7.40 -3.05
N HIS A 222 -8.03 -8.51 -2.37
CA HIS A 222 -8.99 -9.38 -1.68
C HIS A 222 -9.93 -8.64 -0.73
N ILE A 223 -9.42 -7.58 -0.09
CA ILE A 223 -10.14 -6.72 0.86
C ILE A 223 -11.32 -5.97 0.21
N MET A 224 -11.29 -5.80 -1.10
CA MET A 224 -12.31 -5.09 -1.86
C MET A 224 -13.48 -6.01 -2.20
N TRP A 225 -13.26 -7.33 -2.23
CA TRP A 225 -14.27 -8.29 -2.68
C TRP A 225 -15.31 -8.55 -1.60
N ASP A 226 -16.55 -8.71 -2.04
CA ASP A 226 -17.60 -9.20 -1.16
C ASP A 226 -17.55 -10.74 -1.04
N ALA A 227 -18.22 -11.26 0.00
CA ALA A 227 -18.30 -12.68 0.28
C ALA A 227 -18.86 -13.48 -0.91
N ALA A 228 -19.84 -12.92 -1.65
CA ALA A 228 -20.42 -13.61 -2.78
C ALA A 228 -19.40 -13.80 -3.92
N ARG A 229 -18.57 -12.78 -4.20
CA ARG A 229 -17.47 -12.89 -5.16
C ARG A 229 -16.40 -13.87 -4.67
N LEU A 230 -16.04 -13.83 -3.39
CA LEU A 230 -15.05 -14.74 -2.80
C LEU A 230 -15.47 -16.22 -2.95
N GLU A 231 -16.74 -16.53 -2.66
CA GLU A 231 -17.29 -17.88 -2.79
C GLU A 231 -17.36 -18.32 -4.26
N ARG A 232 -17.93 -17.48 -5.12
CA ARG A 232 -18.19 -17.83 -6.53
C ARG A 232 -16.90 -18.00 -7.34
N THR A 233 -15.86 -17.24 -7.03
CA THR A 233 -14.56 -17.33 -7.73
C THR A 233 -13.67 -18.44 -7.17
N GLY A 234 -14.05 -19.07 -6.05
CA GLY A 234 -13.19 -20.02 -5.33
C GLY A 234 -12.02 -19.36 -4.60
N ALA A 235 -11.95 -18.02 -4.59
CA ALA A 235 -10.89 -17.27 -3.92
C ALA A 235 -10.88 -17.48 -2.41
N LYS A 236 -12.05 -17.75 -1.81
CA LYS A 236 -12.16 -18.12 -0.40
C LYS A 236 -11.25 -19.29 -0.03
N ASP A 237 -11.31 -20.38 -0.81
CA ASP A 237 -10.53 -21.59 -0.54
C ASP A 237 -9.03 -21.34 -0.75
N LEU A 238 -8.68 -20.50 -1.72
CA LEU A 238 -7.29 -20.09 -1.96
C LEU A 238 -6.73 -19.26 -0.79
N LEU A 239 -7.51 -18.32 -0.26
CA LEU A 239 -7.13 -17.55 0.93
C LEU A 239 -6.92 -18.47 2.14
N ILE A 240 -7.84 -19.41 2.38
CA ILE A 240 -7.71 -20.39 3.46
C ILE A 240 -6.42 -21.21 3.29
N ARG A 241 -6.16 -21.74 2.08
CA ARG A 241 -4.95 -22.54 1.81
C ARG A 241 -3.66 -21.74 2.02
N LYS A 242 -3.58 -20.52 1.45
CA LYS A 242 -2.42 -19.63 1.63
C LYS A 242 -2.17 -19.34 3.11
N GLN A 243 -3.25 -19.16 3.86
CA GLN A 243 -3.17 -18.93 5.30
C GLN A 243 -2.70 -20.18 6.05
N GLU A 244 -3.21 -21.38 5.73
CA GLU A 244 -2.74 -22.64 6.31
C GLU A 244 -1.27 -22.93 6.00
N GLU A 245 -0.80 -22.65 4.79
CA GLU A 245 0.61 -22.81 4.41
C GLU A 245 1.52 -21.94 5.26
N ARG A 246 1.12 -20.70 5.54
CA ARG A 246 1.83 -19.78 6.44
C ARG A 246 1.92 -20.34 7.86
N TRP A 247 0.78 -20.69 8.47
CA TRP A 247 0.76 -21.11 9.89
C TRP A 247 1.34 -22.50 10.12
N LYS A 248 1.52 -23.34 9.10
CA LYS A 248 2.29 -24.59 9.25
C LYS A 248 3.74 -24.37 9.68
N GLY A 249 4.27 -23.15 9.53
CA GLY A 249 5.58 -22.74 10.04
C GLY A 249 5.57 -22.05 11.42
N GLU A 250 4.40 -21.73 11.98
CA GLU A 250 4.26 -20.99 13.22
C GLU A 250 3.31 -21.76 14.17
N GLU A 251 3.87 -22.60 15.05
CA GLU A 251 3.13 -23.16 16.20
C GLU A 251 2.78 -22.02 17.18
N TRP A 252 1.67 -21.34 16.93
CA TRP A 252 1.09 -20.43 17.91
C TRP A 252 0.45 -21.24 19.04
N ASN A 253 1.18 -21.39 20.14
CA ASN A 253 0.61 -21.82 21.40
C ASN A 253 -0.38 -20.74 21.87
N ILE A 254 -1.68 -21.04 21.74
CA ILE A 254 -2.79 -20.24 22.29
C ILE A 254 -2.67 -20.02 23.83
N LEU A 255 -1.69 -20.66 24.49
CA LEU A 255 -1.47 -20.62 25.93
C LEU A 255 -0.58 -19.46 26.41
N ASP A 256 0.11 -18.70 25.55
CA ASP A 256 1.04 -17.64 26.02
C ASP A 256 0.36 -16.31 26.38
N TYR A 257 -0.97 -16.19 26.21
CA TYR A 257 -1.75 -15.01 26.61
C TYR A 257 -2.75 -15.28 27.75
N THR A 258 -2.41 -16.17 28.69
CA THR A 258 -3.07 -16.09 30.01
C THR A 258 -2.53 -14.89 30.76
N VAL A 259 -3.34 -13.83 30.81
CA VAL A 259 -3.14 -12.69 31.72
C VAL A 259 -3.00 -13.23 33.15
N PRO A 260 -1.98 -12.82 33.93
CA PRO A 260 -1.92 -13.17 35.34
C PRO A 260 -3.15 -12.60 36.05
N VAL A 261 -3.88 -13.47 36.76
CA VAL A 261 -5.02 -13.12 37.61
C VAL A 261 -4.60 -12.19 38.74
#